data_AF-A0A9D0HQ37-F1
#
_entry.id   AF-A0A9D0HQ37-F1
#
_cell.length_a   1.000
_cell.length_b   1.000
_cell.length_c   1.000
_cell.angle_alpha   90.00
_cell.angle_beta   90.00
_cell.angle_gamma   90.00
#
_symmetry.space_group_name_H-M   'P 1'
#
loop_
_entity.id
_entity.type
_entity.pdbx_description
1 polymer ?
#
loop_
_entity_poly.entity_id
_entity_poly.type
_entity_poly.pdbx_seq_one_letter_code
_entity_poly.pdbx_strand_id
1 'polypeptide(L)' 'MISGPVVVSVLEGENAMAKNRELMGATNPKEAAAGTIRADFAESIDANAVHGSDSLENAANEIAFFFAAREIC' A
#
# COMPACT_ATOMS: atom_id res chain seq x y z
N MET A 1 -5.14 -0.17 13.33
CA MET A 1 -5.41 -1.13 12.24
C MET A 1 -6.32 -2.31 12.62
N ILE A 2 -7.04 -2.31 13.76
CA ILE A 2 -7.92 -3.45 14.16
C ILE A 2 -9.38 -3.02 14.46
N SER A 3 -9.75 -1.78 14.14
CA SER A 3 -11.11 -1.26 14.33
C SER A 3 -12.09 -1.76 13.26
N GLY A 4 -11.61 -2.43 12.21
CA GLY A 4 -12.39 -2.99 11.12
C GLY A 4 -11.56 -3.90 10.22
N PRO A 5 -12.20 -4.62 9.28
CA PRO A 5 -11.51 -5.48 8.33
C PRO A 5 -10.65 -4.66 7.34
N VAL A 6 -9.64 -5.32 6.76
CA VAL A 6 -8.79 -4.76 5.71
C VAL A 6 -8.79 -5.68 4.49
N VAL A 7 -8.48 -5.12 3.33
CA VAL A 7 -8.19 -5.88 2.11
C VAL A 7 -6.68 -5.90 1.92
N VAL A 8 -6.11 -7.09 1.75
CA VAL A 8 -4.68 -7.29 1.48
C VAL A 8 -4.55 -7.88 0.07
N SER A 9 -3.59 -7.40 -0.71
CA SER A 9 -3.37 -7.85 -2.09
C SER A 9 -1.88 -7.84 -2.43
N VAL A 10 -1.44 -8.79 -3.24
CA VAL A 10 -0.11 -8.81 -3.85
C VAL A 10 -0.21 -8.20 -5.25
N LEU A 11 0.55 -7.14 -5.51
CA LEU A 11 0.57 -6.46 -6.80
C LEU A 11 1.83 -6.87 -7.57
N GLU A 12 1.65 -7.48 -8.74
CA GLU A 12 2.74 -7.90 -9.62
C GLU A 12 2.89 -6.96 -10.82
N GLY A 13 4.13 -6.69 -11.21
CA GLY A 13 4.46 -5.94 -12.42
C GLY A 13 5.87 -5.36 -12.38
N GLU A 14 6.32 -4.88 -13.53
CA GLU A 14 7.61 -4.20 -13.62
C GLU A 14 7.62 -2.94 -12.73
N ASN A 15 8.61 -2.83 -11.85
CA ASN A 15 8.73 -1.77 -10.86
C ASN A 15 7.50 -1.62 -9.94
N ALA A 16 6.76 -2.72 -9.67
CA ALA A 16 5.51 -2.68 -8.91
C ALA A 16 5.62 -1.98 -7.55
N MET A 17 6.71 -2.18 -6.80
CA MET A 17 6.93 -1.53 -5.51
C MET A 17 6.94 0.01 -5.64
N ALA A 18 7.78 0.54 -6.55
CA ALA A 18 7.89 1.97 -6.78
C ALA A 18 6.61 2.56 -7.38
N LYS A 19 5.99 1.85 -8.35
CA LYS A 19 4.72 2.27 -8.96
C LYS A 19 3.58 2.32 -7.94
N ASN A 20 3.50 1.34 -7.03
CA ASN A 20 2.51 1.36 -5.97
C ASN A 20 2.72 2.57 -5.04
N ARG A 21 3.98 2.90 -4.70
CA ARG A 21 4.32 4.09 -3.91
C ARG A 21 3.89 5.39 -4.58
N GLU A 22 4.11 5.50 -5.88
CA GLU A 22 3.68 6.64 -6.70
C GLU A 22 2.15 6.78 -6.72
N LEU A 23 1.42 5.69 -7.00
CA LEU A 23 -0.05 5.69 -7.02
C LEU A 23 -0.64 6.05 -5.65
N MET A 24 -0.02 5.59 -4.55
CA MET A 24 -0.48 5.93 -3.20
C MET A 24 -0.33 7.41 -2.87
N GLY A 25 0.78 8.04 -3.27
CA GLY A 25 1.12 9.40 -2.87
C GLY A 25 1.70 9.53 -1.45
N ALA A 26 2.01 10.78 -1.07
CA ALA A 26 2.61 11.10 0.23
C ALA A 26 1.74 10.65 1.41
N THR A 27 2.36 10.25 2.53
CA THR A 27 1.64 9.75 3.71
C THR A 27 0.71 10.80 4.32
N ASN A 28 1.12 12.06 4.33
CA ASN A 28 0.22 13.16 4.66
C ASN A 28 -0.59 13.51 3.40
N PRO A 29 -1.93 13.33 3.40
CA PRO A 29 -2.75 13.59 2.21
C PRO A 29 -2.70 15.05 1.76
N LYS A 30 -2.39 16.00 2.65
CA LYS A 30 -2.21 17.42 2.30
C LYS A 30 -0.98 17.68 1.44
N GLU A 31 -0.03 16.75 1.43
CA GLU A 31 1.22 16.80 0.65
C GLU A 31 1.17 15.83 -0.54
N ALA A 32 0.09 15.04 -0.67
CA ALA A 32 -0.06 14.10 -1.76
C ALA A 32 -0.48 14.82 -3.06
N ALA A 33 0.09 14.39 -4.18
CA ALA A 33 -0.24 14.97 -5.48
C ALA A 33 -1.70 14.64 -5.87
N ALA A 34 -2.38 15.56 -6.54
CA ALA A 34 -3.75 15.36 -7.02
C ALA A 34 -3.87 14.09 -7.89
N GLY A 35 -4.91 13.30 -7.67
CA GLY A 35 -5.15 12.03 -8.37
C GLY A 35 -4.39 10.82 -7.81
N THR A 36 -3.61 11.00 -6.73
CA THR A 36 -3.09 9.86 -5.96
C THR A 36 -4.14 9.34 -4.99
N ILE A 37 -4.05 8.07 -4.59
CA ILE A 37 -5.03 7.42 -3.71
C ILE A 37 -5.21 8.22 -2.40
N ARG A 38 -4.12 8.71 -1.81
CA ARG A 38 -4.20 9.48 -0.56
C ARG A 38 -4.76 10.89 -0.77
N ALA A 39 -4.51 11.53 -1.90
CA ALA A 39 -5.15 12.82 -2.18
C ALA A 39 -6.68 12.68 -2.30
N ASP A 40 -7.15 11.58 -2.88
CA ASP A 40 -8.58 11.40 -3.20
C ASP A 40 -9.37 10.72 -2.06
N PHE A 41 -8.73 9.86 -1.25
CA PHE A 41 -9.46 8.95 -0.34
C PHE A 41 -9.00 8.96 1.13
N ALA A 42 -7.89 9.62 1.49
CA ALA A 42 -7.45 9.67 2.88
C ALA A 42 -8.12 10.81 3.66
N GLU A 43 -8.48 10.54 4.91
CA GLU A 43 -9.09 11.53 5.81
C GLU A 43 -8.04 12.31 6.61
N SER A 44 -6.94 11.65 6.99
CA SER A 44 -5.85 12.23 7.79
C SER A 44 -4.54 11.47 7.60
N ILE A 45 -3.48 11.87 8.33
CA ILE A 45 -2.19 11.19 8.29
C ILE A 45 -2.26 9.75 8.83
N ASP A 46 -3.10 9.50 9.84
CA ASP A 46 -3.28 8.19 10.45
C ASP A 46 -4.36 7.37 9.71
N ALA A 47 -5.45 8.03 9.31
CA ALA A 47 -6.51 7.44 8.48
C ALA A 47 -6.22 7.68 6.98
N ASN A 48 -5.08 7.17 6.52
CA ASN A 48 -4.52 7.49 5.20
C ASN A 48 -4.88 6.50 4.08
N ALA A 49 -6.01 5.79 4.23
CA ALA A 49 -6.60 4.83 3.30
C ALA A 49 -5.78 3.56 2.97
N VAL A 50 -4.47 3.66 2.69
CA VAL A 50 -3.67 2.58 2.09
C VAL A 50 -2.26 2.45 2.67
N HIS A 51 -1.82 1.18 2.72
CA HIS A 51 -0.44 0.77 2.99
C HIS A 51 0.20 0.19 1.72
N GLY A 52 1.52 0.19 1.69
CA GLY A 52 2.28 -0.68 0.81
C GLY A 52 3.72 -0.75 1.28
N SER A 53 4.49 -1.70 0.75
CA SER A 53 5.89 -1.86 1.11
C SER A 53 6.75 -0.69 0.61
N ASP A 54 7.87 -0.43 1.28
CA ASP A 54 8.79 0.68 0.99
C ASP A 54 10.12 0.22 0.36
N SER A 55 10.35 -1.10 0.31
CA SER A 55 11.52 -1.73 -0.26
C SER A 55 11.17 -3.14 -0.76
N LEU A 56 12.01 -3.71 -1.62
CA LEU A 56 11.83 -5.09 -2.10
C LEU A 56 11.99 -6.11 -0.98
N GLU A 57 12.88 -5.84 -0.01
CA GLU A 57 13.07 -6.68 1.16
C GLU A 57 11.81 -6.69 2.05
N ASN A 58 11.27 -5.50 2.37
CA ASN A 58 10.04 -5.42 3.13
C ASN A 58 8.84 -5.98 2.36
N ALA A 59 8.79 -5.83 1.04
CA ALA A 59 7.76 -6.48 0.23
C ALA A 59 7.78 -8.01 0.38
N ALA A 60 8.96 -8.64 0.31
CA ALA A 60 9.08 -10.08 0.52
C ALA A 60 8.65 -10.50 1.93
N ASN A 61 9.06 -9.74 2.96
CA ASN A 61 8.70 -10.00 4.35
C ASN A 61 7.19 -9.84 4.62
N GLU A 62 6.59 -8.76 4.11
CA GLU A 62 5.17 -8.45 4.28
C GLU A 62 4.28 -9.45 3.52
N ILE A 63 4.65 -9.84 2.29
CA ILE A 63 3.91 -10.86 1.54
C ILE A 63 3.92 -12.19 2.30
N ALA A 64 5.09 -12.62 2.79
CA ALA A 64 5.22 -13.86 3.57
C ALA A 64 4.50 -13.79 4.93
N PHE A 65 4.30 -12.60 5.48
CA PHE A 65 3.52 -12.40 6.70
C PHE A 65 2.03 -12.65 6.49
N PHE A 66 1.47 -12.20 5.36
CA PHE A 66 0.02 -12.30 5.09
C PHE A 66 -0.39 -13.53 4.28
N PHE A 67 0.46 -14.05 3.40
CA PHE A 67 0.11 -15.10 2.45
C PHE A 67 1.09 -16.27 2.50
N ALA A 68 0.55 -17.49 2.54
CA ALA A 68 1.31 -18.67 2.18
C ALA A 68 1.58 -18.68 0.68
N ALA A 69 2.68 -19.31 0.24
CA ALA A 69 3.05 -19.37 -1.17
C ALA A 69 1.94 -19.95 -2.09
N ARG A 70 1.07 -20.82 -1.56
CA ARG A 70 -0.06 -21.42 -2.30
C ARG A 70 -1.24 -20.47 -2.56
N GLU A 71 -1.26 -19.32 -1.90
CA GLU A 71 -2.33 -18.31 -2.02
C GLU A 71 -2.04 -17.28 -3.12
N ILE A 72 -0.82 -17.33 -3.69
CA ILE A 72 -0.39 -16.50 -4.82
C ILE A 72 -0.56 -17.34 -6.09
N CYS A 73 -1.29 -16.80 -7.07
CA CYS A 73 -1.70 -17.52 -8.29
C CYS A 73 -1.27 -16.83 -9.58
#